data_AF-A0A6S6T5M7-F1
#
_entry.id   AF-A0A6S6T5M7-F1
#
_cell.length_a   1.000
_cell.length_b   1.000
_cell.length_c   1.000
_cell.angle_alpha   90.00
_cell.angle_beta   90.00
_cell.angle_gamma   90.00
#
_symmetry.space_group_name_H-M   'P 1'
#
loop_
_entity.id
_entity.type
_entity.pdbx_description
1 polymer ?
#
loop_
_entity_poly.entity_id
_entity_poly.type
_entity_poly.pdbx_seq_one_letter_code
_entity_poly.pdbx_strand_id
1 'polypeptide(L)'
;MKPLFSLILLTSSLLVLSACNEKSAETTNAATSAPEVAKTINEAPAPATEESSSSSAPAEMSTEEKEASQLAYGHELHEDNCASCHKPEFYTREDRKVQDRAKLDSMVRACDAQLGTSLFDEDMELLANYLDKTYYKFSK
;
A
#
# COMPACT_ATOMS: atom_id res chain seq x y z
N MET A 1 47.03 -23.03 20.15
CA MET A 1 47.72 -22.62 18.91
C MET A 1 47.10 -21.30 18.47
N LYS A 2 47.92 -20.25 18.34
CA LYS A 2 47.54 -18.85 18.06
C LYS A 2 47.66 -18.56 16.54
N PRO A 3 47.13 -17.42 16.07
CA PRO A 3 46.44 -17.26 14.78
C PRO A 3 47.30 -16.57 13.69
N LEU A 4 46.76 -16.53 12.48
CA LEU A 4 47.17 -15.68 11.35
C LEU A 4 45.84 -15.17 10.75
N PHE A 5 45.34 -13.95 10.94
CA PHE A 5 45.87 -12.61 10.59
C PHE A 5 46.49 -12.54 9.18
N SER A 6 45.66 -12.13 8.22
CA SER A 6 46.00 -11.45 6.96
C SER A 6 44.70 -10.78 6.50
N LEU A 7 44.43 -9.48 6.66
CA LEU A 7 45.13 -8.25 6.30
C LEU A 7 45.43 -8.10 4.79
N ILE A 8 44.38 -7.81 4.03
CA ILE A 8 44.37 -7.11 2.74
C ILE A 8 43.14 -6.20 2.85
N LEU A 9 43.19 -4.90 3.23
CA LEU A 9 43.89 -3.72 2.71
C LEU A 9 43.66 -3.50 1.21
N LEU A 10 43.15 -2.30 0.89
CA LEU A 10 42.88 -1.69 -0.43
C LEU A 10 41.49 -2.04 -1.00
N THR A 11 40.64 -1.11 -1.47
CA THR A 11 40.81 0.32 -1.80
C THR A 11 39.43 0.95 -1.99
N SER A 12 39.26 2.12 -1.41
CA SER A 12 38.66 3.32 -1.99
C SER A 12 37.85 3.18 -3.30
N SER A 13 36.56 3.52 -3.22
CA SER A 13 35.97 4.53 -4.11
C SER A 13 34.69 5.07 -3.49
N LEU A 14 34.83 6.20 -2.80
CA LEU A 14 33.78 7.20 -2.70
C LEU A 14 33.54 7.77 -4.10
N LEU A 15 32.34 7.63 -4.64
CA LEU A 15 31.76 8.67 -5.48
C LEU A 15 30.37 9.02 -4.93
N VAL A 16 30.35 10.11 -4.17
CA VAL A 16 29.16 10.86 -3.82
C VAL A 16 28.79 11.68 -5.05
N LEU A 17 27.67 11.38 -5.70
CA LEU A 17 27.03 12.34 -6.60
C LEU A 17 25.85 12.97 -5.86
N SER A 18 26.14 14.15 -5.31
CA SER A 18 25.17 15.07 -4.74
C SER A 18 24.62 15.97 -5.86
N ALA A 19 23.29 16.02 -5.92
CA ALA A 19 22.38 17.07 -6.38
C ALA A 19 22.87 18.17 -7.36
N CYS A 20 22.12 18.32 -8.46
CA CYS A 20 21.75 19.63 -8.98
C CYS A 20 20.24 19.81 -8.81
N ASN A 21 19.86 20.60 -7.79
CA ASN A 21 18.55 21.21 -7.63
C ASN A 21 18.67 22.66 -8.10
N GLU A 22 17.89 23.06 -9.10
CA GLU A 22 17.79 24.42 -9.63
C GLU A 22 16.37 24.91 -9.29
N LYS A 23 16.22 25.84 -8.32
CA LYS A 23 15.94 27.27 -8.56
C LYS A 23 14.58 27.47 -9.25
N SER A 24 13.57 28.18 -8.74
CA SER A 24 13.48 29.22 -7.72
C SER A 24 12.01 29.54 -7.41
N ALA A 25 11.78 30.07 -6.20
CA ALA A 25 10.95 31.24 -5.84
C ALA A 25 9.51 31.34 -6.41
N GLU A 26 8.46 31.30 -5.60
CA GLU A 26 8.00 32.36 -4.67
C GLU A 26 6.69 32.93 -5.21
N THR A 27 5.59 32.77 -4.48
CA THR A 27 4.57 33.81 -4.34
C THR A 27 3.80 33.53 -3.05
N THR A 28 4.05 34.40 -2.08
CA THR A 28 3.26 34.65 -0.89
C THR A 28 1.80 34.92 -1.25
N ASN A 29 0.85 34.51 -0.41
CA ASN A 29 -0.20 35.41 0.08
C ASN A 29 -0.91 34.76 1.29
N ALA A 30 -0.76 35.41 2.44
CA ALA A 30 -1.60 35.23 3.62
C ALA A 30 -2.70 36.29 3.60
N ALA A 31 -3.97 35.89 3.66
CA ALA A 31 -5.12 36.70 4.03
C ALA A 31 -6.32 35.73 4.18
N THR A 32 -6.62 35.29 5.39
CA THR A 32 -7.67 35.85 6.27
C THR A 32 -9.10 35.49 5.87
N SER A 33 -9.87 35.13 6.90
CA SER A 33 -11.34 35.03 7.00
C SER A 33 -11.95 33.63 6.83
N ALA A 34 -12.25 33.03 7.99
CA ALA A 34 -13.46 32.20 8.12
C ALA A 34 -14.70 33.06 7.82
N PRO A 35 -15.75 32.46 7.24
CA PRO A 35 -16.91 32.25 8.10
C PRO A 35 -17.49 30.84 8.04
N GLU A 36 -18.14 30.55 9.14
CA GLU A 36 -18.97 29.39 9.47
C GLU A 36 -20.18 29.24 8.53
N VAL A 37 -20.75 28.03 8.54
CA VAL A 37 -22.10 27.64 8.09
C VAL A 37 -22.27 27.34 6.59
N ALA A 38 -22.34 26.05 6.24
CA ALA A 38 -23.60 25.42 5.83
C ALA A 38 -23.40 23.97 5.39
N LYS A 39 -24.03 23.08 6.16
CA LYS A 39 -24.47 21.75 5.80
C LYS A 39 -25.03 21.69 4.38
N THR A 40 -24.38 20.94 3.49
CA THR A 40 -25.06 20.31 2.35
C THR A 40 -24.49 18.91 2.14
N ILE A 41 -25.26 17.95 2.61
CA ILE A 41 -25.24 16.54 2.21
C ILE A 41 -25.62 16.48 0.73
N ASN A 42 -24.72 15.98 -0.12
CA ASN A 42 -25.03 15.63 -1.49
C ASN A 42 -24.51 14.22 -1.75
N GLU A 43 -25.45 13.29 -1.79
CA GLU A 43 -25.50 12.07 -2.58
C GLU A 43 -24.27 11.71 -3.44
N ALA A 44 -23.85 10.47 -3.23
CA ALA A 44 -22.97 9.71 -4.10
C ALA A 44 -23.37 9.81 -5.59
N PRO A 45 -22.38 9.95 -6.48
CA PRO A 45 -22.46 9.44 -7.82
C PRO A 45 -21.68 8.12 -7.91
N ALA A 46 -22.40 7.00 -7.90
CA ALA A 46 -22.07 5.86 -8.74
C ALA A 46 -23.22 5.73 -9.76
N PRO A 47 -23.01 5.21 -10.98
CA PRO A 47 -21.82 4.48 -11.45
C PRO A 47 -21.27 5.02 -12.79
N ALA A 48 -19.97 5.26 -12.86
CA ALA A 48 -19.27 5.25 -14.15
C ALA A 48 -18.75 3.82 -14.35
N THR A 49 -19.50 3.10 -15.16
CA THR A 49 -19.09 1.86 -15.81
C THR A 49 -17.86 2.13 -16.67
N GLU A 50 -16.72 1.60 -16.26
CA GLU A 50 -15.63 1.27 -17.18
C GLU A 50 -15.21 -0.15 -16.82
N GLU A 51 -15.97 -1.12 -17.37
CA GLU A 51 -15.47 -2.47 -17.56
C GLU A 51 -14.23 -2.39 -18.43
N SER A 52 -13.06 -2.24 -17.82
CA SER A 52 -11.81 -2.65 -18.45
C SER A 52 -11.54 -4.09 -18.06
N SER A 53 -12.44 -4.98 -18.50
CA SER A 53 -12.12 -6.37 -18.81
C SER A 53 -11.05 -6.38 -19.89
N SER A 54 -9.78 -6.22 -19.50
CA SER A 54 -8.65 -6.52 -20.39
C SER A 54 -8.46 -8.03 -20.39
N SER A 55 -9.34 -8.70 -21.14
CA SER A 55 -9.21 -10.09 -21.52
C SER A 55 -8.07 -10.22 -22.52
N SER A 56 -6.88 -10.50 -22.01
CA SER A 56 -5.87 -11.27 -22.76
C SER A 56 -5.67 -12.56 -21.99
N ALA A 57 -6.36 -13.62 -22.40
CA ALA A 57 -6.21 -14.95 -21.82
C ALA A 57 -4.76 -15.45 -22.00
N PRO A 58 -4.01 -15.73 -20.92
CA PRO A 58 -2.93 -16.67 -21.00
C PRO A 58 -3.53 -18.08 -20.96
N ALA A 59 -2.83 -18.99 -21.64
CA ALA A 59 -3.03 -20.43 -21.58
C ALA A 59 -3.20 -20.94 -20.15
N GLU A 60 -3.93 -22.04 -20.01
CA GLU A 60 -4.33 -22.73 -18.78
C GLU A 60 -3.28 -22.71 -17.67
N MET A 61 -3.30 -21.66 -16.84
CA MET A 61 -2.55 -21.58 -15.60
C MET A 61 -3.36 -22.30 -14.52
N SER A 62 -2.71 -23.19 -13.77
CA SER A 62 -3.39 -23.95 -12.72
C SER A 62 -3.98 -23.01 -11.66
N THR A 63 -5.07 -23.41 -11.01
CA THR A 63 -5.70 -22.61 -9.94
C THR A 63 -4.75 -22.33 -8.79
N GLU A 64 -3.83 -23.25 -8.50
CA GLU A 64 -2.83 -23.10 -7.44
C GLU A 64 -1.80 -22.01 -7.79
N GLU A 65 -1.34 -21.99 -9.04
CA GLU A 65 -0.41 -20.96 -9.53
C GLU A 65 -1.10 -19.59 -9.56
N LYS A 66 -2.38 -19.54 -9.94
CA LYS A 66 -3.19 -18.31 -9.91
C LYS A 66 -3.37 -17.76 -8.50
N GLU A 67 -3.58 -18.62 -7.49
CA GLU A 67 -3.68 -18.17 -6.09
C GLU A 67 -2.33 -17.66 -5.58
N ALA A 68 -1.23 -18.35 -5.91
CA ALA A 68 0.11 -17.92 -5.52
C ALA A 68 0.48 -16.57 -6.14
N SER A 69 0.17 -16.35 -7.42
CA SER A 69 0.43 -15.07 -8.11
C SER A 69 -0.41 -13.94 -7.52
N GLN A 70 -1.68 -14.20 -7.22
CA GLN A 70 -2.57 -13.24 -6.56
C GLN A 70 -2.08 -12.86 -5.16
N LEU A 71 -1.60 -13.84 -4.38
CA LEU A 71 -1.06 -13.59 -3.06
C LEU A 71 0.24 -12.77 -3.12
N ALA A 72 1.09 -13.04 -4.12
CA ALA A 72 2.30 -12.26 -4.38
C ALA A 72 1.96 -10.81 -4.76
N TYR A 73 0.97 -10.60 -5.63
CA TYR A 73 0.53 -9.26 -5.99
C TYR A 73 -0.10 -8.50 -4.81
N GLY A 74 -0.89 -9.18 -3.98
CA GLY A 74 -1.42 -8.61 -2.74
C GLY A 74 -0.33 -8.18 -1.74
N HIS A 75 0.82 -8.87 -1.73
CA HIS A 75 1.99 -8.47 -0.97
C HIS A 75 2.64 -7.20 -1.53
N GLU A 76 2.80 -7.09 -2.85
CA GLU A 76 3.33 -5.87 -3.49
C GLU A 76 2.44 -4.65 -3.18
N LEU A 77 1.12 -4.81 -3.29
CA LEU A 77 0.16 -3.77 -2.89
C LEU A 77 0.32 -3.37 -1.42
N HIS A 78 0.63 -4.31 -0.52
CA HIS A 78 0.84 -4.03 0.90
C HIS A 78 2.11 -3.22 1.15
N GLU A 79 3.21 -3.60 0.51
CA GLU A 79 4.48 -2.88 0.64
C GLU A 79 4.36 -1.44 0.14
N ASP A 80 3.68 -1.24 -0.98
CA ASP A 80 3.52 0.08 -1.61
C ASP A 80 2.55 1.00 -0.86
N ASN A 81 1.44 0.45 -0.35
CA ASN A 81 0.33 1.28 0.16
C ASN A 81 0.20 1.28 1.69
N CYS A 82 0.76 0.30 2.40
CA CYS A 82 0.49 0.09 3.83
C CYS A 82 1.75 0.10 4.70
N ALA A 83 2.83 -0.54 4.27
CA ALA A 83 3.99 -0.87 5.10
C ALA A 83 4.81 0.35 5.57
N SER A 84 4.65 1.50 4.90
CA SER A 84 5.27 2.77 5.29
C SER A 84 4.78 3.25 6.66
N CYS A 85 3.50 3.04 6.98
CA CYS A 85 2.85 3.48 8.22
C CYS A 85 2.49 2.32 9.16
N HIS A 86 2.13 1.15 8.64
CA HIS A 86 1.72 0.00 9.42
C HIS A 86 2.82 -1.06 9.49
N LYS A 87 3.32 -1.31 10.70
CA LYS A 87 4.24 -2.42 10.98
C LYS A 87 3.45 -3.69 11.34
N PRO A 88 4.04 -4.90 11.19
CA PRO A 88 3.36 -6.17 11.46
C PRO A 88 2.61 -6.23 12.81
N GLU A 89 3.15 -5.60 13.85
CA GLU A 89 2.56 -5.53 15.19
C GLU A 89 1.18 -4.85 15.20
N PHE A 90 0.92 -3.95 14.25
CA PHE A 90 -0.38 -3.29 14.12
C PHE A 90 -1.51 -4.28 13.81
N TYR A 91 -1.21 -5.30 12.99
CA TYR A 91 -2.17 -6.32 12.57
C TYR A 91 -2.32 -7.43 13.60
N THR A 92 -1.28 -7.70 14.39
CA THR A 92 -1.23 -8.87 15.29
C THR A 92 -1.55 -8.56 16.75
N ARG A 93 -1.59 -7.28 17.15
CA ARG A 93 -1.93 -6.86 18.52
C ARG A 93 -3.24 -7.45 19.04
N GLU A 94 -3.28 -7.71 20.35
CA GLU A 94 -4.42 -8.35 21.03
C GLU A 94 -5.70 -7.49 20.98
N ASP A 95 -5.56 -6.17 21.00
CA ASP A 95 -6.69 -5.22 21.01
C ASP A 95 -7.15 -4.78 19.60
N ARG A 96 -6.72 -5.50 18.55
CA ARG A 96 -7.01 -5.16 17.15
C ARG A 96 -8.51 -5.03 16.91
N LYS A 97 -8.91 -4.08 16.06
CA LYS A 97 -10.34 -3.78 15.79
C LYS A 97 -10.92 -4.60 14.64
N VAL A 98 -10.06 -5.15 13.79
CA VAL A 98 -10.45 -6.00 12.67
C VAL A 98 -10.50 -7.44 13.17
N GLN A 99 -11.71 -8.00 13.20
CA GLN A 99 -12.02 -9.28 13.86
C GLN A 99 -12.58 -10.34 12.91
N ASP A 100 -12.90 -9.95 11.69
CA ASP A 100 -13.42 -10.82 10.64
C ASP A 100 -13.07 -10.26 9.25
N ARG A 101 -13.36 -11.06 8.22
CA ARG A 101 -13.06 -10.73 6.83
C ARG A 101 -13.80 -9.47 6.35
N ALA A 102 -15.09 -9.35 6.66
CA ALA A 102 -15.89 -8.20 6.21
C ALA A 102 -15.36 -6.88 6.79
N LYS A 103 -14.92 -6.90 8.05
CA LYS A 103 -14.31 -5.75 8.72
C LYS A 103 -12.94 -5.42 8.12
N LEU A 104 -12.17 -6.42 7.69
CA LEU A 104 -10.89 -6.21 7.02
C LEU A 104 -11.09 -5.53 5.67
N ASP A 105 -11.99 -6.05 4.84
CA ASP A 105 -12.32 -5.47 3.52
C ASP A 105 -12.81 -4.02 3.68
N SER A 106 -13.67 -3.76 4.68
CA SER A 106 -14.15 -2.41 5.00
C SER A 106 -13.02 -1.46 5.43
N MET A 107 -12.06 -1.97 6.21
CA MET A 107 -10.92 -1.16 6.68
C MET A 107 -9.98 -0.82 5.53
N VAL A 108 -9.67 -1.77 4.64
CA VAL A 108 -8.83 -1.53 3.46
C VAL A 108 -9.44 -0.45 2.58
N ARG A 109 -10.75 -0.54 2.28
CA ARG A 109 -11.49 0.49 1.52
C ARG A 109 -11.46 1.85 2.20
N ALA A 110 -11.60 1.89 3.52
CA ALA A 110 -11.54 3.14 4.27
C ALA A 110 -10.13 3.76 4.23
N CYS A 111 -9.07 2.95 4.31
CA CYS A 111 -7.69 3.41 4.17
C CYS A 111 -7.42 3.97 2.77
N ASP A 112 -7.80 3.24 1.72
CA ASP A 112 -7.65 3.70 0.34
C ASP A 112 -8.35 5.06 0.12
N ALA A 113 -9.62 5.17 0.54
CA ALA A 113 -10.39 6.40 0.40
C ALA A 113 -9.79 7.59 1.19
N GLN A 114 -9.17 7.33 2.35
CA GLN A 114 -8.53 8.37 3.17
C GLN A 114 -7.19 8.83 2.59
N LEU A 115 -6.44 7.92 1.98
CA LEU A 115 -5.14 8.20 1.39
C LEU A 115 -5.24 8.70 -0.06
N GLY A 116 -6.38 8.45 -0.72
CA GLY A 116 -6.60 8.81 -2.12
C GLY A 116 -5.77 7.97 -3.09
N THR A 117 -5.35 6.76 -2.70
CA THR A 117 -4.53 5.86 -3.52
C THR A 117 -5.28 5.35 -4.76
N SER A 118 -6.62 5.36 -4.73
CA SER A 118 -7.49 5.03 -5.86
C SER A 118 -7.26 3.61 -6.40
N LEU A 119 -7.07 2.65 -5.49
CA LEU A 119 -6.97 1.23 -5.83
C LEU A 119 -8.28 0.72 -6.43
N PHE A 120 -8.17 -0.18 -7.41
CA PHE A 120 -9.34 -0.88 -7.93
C PHE A 120 -9.91 -1.87 -6.90
N ASP A 121 -11.17 -2.27 -7.08
CA ASP A 121 -11.85 -3.17 -6.15
C ASP A 121 -11.15 -4.53 -6.04
N GLU A 122 -10.64 -5.04 -7.17
CA GLU A 122 -9.89 -6.28 -7.26
C GLU A 122 -8.57 -6.19 -6.49
N ASP A 123 -7.85 -5.07 -6.62
CA ASP A 123 -6.59 -4.84 -5.92
C ASP A 123 -6.82 -4.79 -4.40
N MET A 124 -7.88 -4.12 -3.96
CA MET A 124 -8.27 -4.09 -2.55
C MET A 124 -8.63 -5.49 -2.02
N GLU A 125 -9.28 -6.32 -2.82
CA GLU A 125 -9.59 -7.71 -2.46
C GLU A 125 -8.30 -8.54 -2.31
N LEU A 126 -7.36 -8.41 -3.24
CA LEU A 126 -6.07 -9.09 -3.22
C LEU A 126 -5.21 -8.65 -2.05
N LEU A 127 -5.16 -7.35 -1.77
CA LEU A 127 -4.50 -6.79 -0.59
C LEU A 127 -5.13 -7.34 0.70
N ALA A 128 -6.45 -7.31 0.81
CA ALA A 128 -7.14 -7.87 1.97
C ALA A 128 -6.92 -9.39 2.08
N ASN A 129 -6.85 -10.12 0.96
CA ASN A 129 -6.51 -11.55 0.93
C ASN A 129 -5.12 -11.78 1.51
N TYR A 130 -4.12 -11.02 1.05
CA TYR A 130 -2.77 -11.09 1.59
C TYR A 130 -2.74 -10.79 3.10
N LEU A 131 -3.40 -9.73 3.55
CA LEU A 131 -3.45 -9.38 4.98
C LEU A 131 -4.10 -10.48 5.82
N ASP A 132 -5.21 -11.06 5.36
CA ASP A 132 -5.87 -12.17 6.05
C ASP A 132 -4.97 -13.40 6.09
N LYS A 133 -4.44 -13.80 4.93
CA LYS A 133 -3.54 -14.94 4.79
C LYS A 133 -2.23 -14.78 5.54
N THR A 134 -1.78 -13.56 5.85
CA THR A 134 -0.49 -13.33 6.50
C THR A 134 -0.65 -13.07 8.00
N TYR A 135 -1.61 -12.24 8.40
CA TYR A 135 -1.72 -11.74 9.77
C TYR A 135 -2.96 -12.21 10.52
N TYR A 136 -4.14 -12.17 9.88
CA TYR A 136 -5.40 -12.37 10.61
C TYR A 136 -5.83 -13.84 10.72
N LYS A 137 -5.68 -14.60 9.64
CA LYS A 137 -5.99 -16.03 9.55
C LYS A 137 -7.44 -16.32 9.97
N PHE A 138 -8.39 -15.52 9.47
CA PHE A 138 -9.80 -15.76 9.78
C PHE A 138 -10.22 -17.15 9.32
N SER A 139 -11.09 -17.78 10.10
CA SER A 139 -11.75 -19.01 9.65
C SER A 139 -12.67 -18.65 8.49
N LYS A 140 -12.60 -19.43 7.42
CA LYS A 140 -13.50 -19.32 6.26
C LYS A 140 -14.92 -19.74 6.63
#